data_AF-A0A7C5Q6L5-F1
#
_entry.id   AF-A0A7C5Q6L5-F1
#
_cell.length_a   1.000
_cell.length_b   1.000
_cell.length_c   1.000
_cell.angle_alpha   90.00
_cell.angle_beta   90.00
_cell.angle_gamma   90.00
#
_symmetry.space_group_name_H-M   'P 1'
#
loop_
_entity.id
_entity.type
_entity.pdbx_description
1 polymer ?
#
loop_
_entity_poly.entity_id
_entity_poly.type
_entity_poly.pdbx_seq_one_letter_code
_entity_poly.pdbx_strand_id
1 'polypeptide(L)'
;MNNDIKRIRDVEVGDTVYTLGSDLKIKSSRVVGKKVNPPRPVYRLVTANYRHVIATDNHPFLLLKKEGKFYKLSWTMLKDIKVGDLIAVVGRIPDNGKSHKIFFKPGEKGKTISWPSETTEELLWLIGFYLGDGYMDGDTRINFAVPKDDASSEKVEKLLRDLFNVKPTRRGVVLRVNSVNLVRFFTSLGLAGKARGKRIPGWVFKLPHQQKKALIDGYIAADGYKRDGHRNISVCSSNKKLLEDLKTLAISCGLNPLKISRWRRRERKPLGKKLKTYTHYFLYFSDIIPDSEIYFVPVKSIEPAGTRITYDIEVDGTANFIAQGLIVHNSKVTMKYPSVYLLGRGAKADILSVAFAGRGQHQDTGAKAVHLAPDTTSRITSKSVCKDGGRTSYRGLLHVAKGAKRVKSSVRCDALILDDISRTDTYPYNDINEEDTTATHEATVGKIGEEQLFYLMSRGLTEQEALNMIVLGFLEPFTKTLPMEYAVEFNRLIELEMSGSVG
;
A
#
# COMPACT_ATOMS: atom_id res chain seq x y z
N MET A 1 -6.66 16.84 -0.32
CA MET A 1 -7.08 15.43 -0.25
C MET A 1 -8.46 15.30 -0.85
N ASN A 2 -8.69 14.32 -1.73
CA ASN A 2 -9.98 14.10 -2.39
C ASN A 2 -10.36 12.61 -2.35
N ASN A 3 -10.55 11.99 -1.18
CA ASN A 3 -11.06 10.61 -1.00
C ASN A 3 -10.50 9.50 -1.95
N ASP A 4 -9.36 9.73 -2.60
CA ASP A 4 -9.00 9.03 -3.83
C ASP A 4 -8.53 7.61 -3.54
N ILE A 5 -8.78 6.69 -4.48
CA ILE A 5 -8.31 5.32 -4.38
C ILE A 5 -7.42 5.05 -5.59
N LYS A 6 -6.12 4.99 -5.32
CA LYS A 6 -5.10 4.68 -6.32
C LYS A 6 -4.65 3.24 -6.18
N ARG A 7 -4.24 2.62 -7.29
CA ARG A 7 -3.44 1.39 -7.21
C ARG A 7 -2.07 1.80 -6.68
N ILE A 8 -1.44 0.95 -5.86
CA ILE A 8 -0.14 1.29 -5.26
C ILE A 8 0.95 1.64 -6.28
N ARG A 9 0.88 1.08 -7.50
CA ARG A 9 1.79 1.42 -8.59
C ARG A 9 1.66 2.88 -9.08
N ASP A 10 0.48 3.47 -8.93
CA ASP A 10 0.09 4.81 -9.41
C ASP A 10 0.19 5.87 -8.29
N VAL A 11 0.58 5.47 -7.07
CA VAL A 11 0.87 6.40 -5.96
C VAL A 11 2.24 7.02 -6.20
N GLU A 12 2.38 8.33 -6.06
CA GLU A 12 3.65 9.05 -6.25
C GLU A 12 4.10 9.77 -4.98
N VAL A 13 5.38 10.10 -4.91
CA VAL A 13 5.92 10.95 -3.83
C VAL A 13 5.21 12.31 -3.87
N GLY A 14 4.80 12.80 -2.70
CA GLY A 14 3.96 13.99 -2.57
C GLY A 14 2.45 13.70 -2.47
N ASP A 15 1.99 12.51 -2.88
CA ASP A 15 0.61 12.11 -2.61
C ASP A 15 0.34 12.04 -1.10
N THR A 16 -0.91 12.20 -0.69
CA THR A 16 -1.33 11.98 0.70
C THR A 16 -2.13 10.69 0.79
N VAL A 17 -1.78 9.83 1.73
CA VAL A 17 -2.45 8.56 2.01
C VAL A 17 -3.05 8.54 3.41
N TYR A 18 -4.06 7.70 3.62
CA TYR A 18 -4.59 7.46 4.94
C TYR A 18 -3.71 6.48 5.72
N THR A 19 -3.45 6.83 6.98
CA THR A 19 -2.56 6.14 7.91
C THR A 19 -3.24 5.99 9.26
N LEU A 20 -2.67 5.18 10.15
CA LEU A 20 -3.12 5.01 11.52
C LEU A 20 -2.14 5.70 12.48
N GLY A 21 -2.65 6.65 13.27
CA GLY A 21 -1.89 7.29 14.35
C GLY A 21 -1.71 6.38 15.57
N SER A 22 -0.82 6.78 16.49
CA SER A 22 -0.61 6.10 17.77
C SER A 22 -1.85 6.10 18.68
N ASP A 23 -2.77 7.02 18.45
CA ASP A 23 -4.09 7.14 19.08
C ASP A 23 -5.16 6.23 18.44
N LEU A 24 -4.77 5.37 17.48
CA LEU A 24 -5.67 4.51 16.71
C LEU A 24 -6.72 5.29 15.89
N LYS A 25 -6.41 6.56 15.58
CA LYS A 25 -7.20 7.39 14.69
C LYS A 25 -6.62 7.40 13.30
N ILE A 26 -7.48 7.40 12.29
CA ILE A 26 -7.08 7.52 10.89
C ILE A 26 -6.66 8.96 10.65
N LYS A 27 -5.42 9.11 10.18
CA LYS A 27 -4.80 10.38 9.85
C LYS A 27 -4.40 10.39 8.38
N SER A 28 -3.98 11.55 7.95
CA SER A 28 -3.50 11.79 6.60
C SER A 28 -2.02 12.08 6.67
N SER A 29 -1.22 11.33 5.93
CA SER A 29 0.23 11.51 5.90
C SER A 29 0.73 11.54 4.46
N ARG A 30 1.80 12.32 4.24
CA ARG A 30 2.41 12.48 2.92
C ARG A 30 3.30 11.28 2.60
N VAL A 31 3.23 10.82 1.36
CA VAL A 31 4.16 9.85 0.79
C VAL A 31 5.48 10.56 0.51
N VAL A 32 6.56 10.10 1.12
CA VAL A 32 7.91 10.68 1.00
C VAL A 32 8.83 9.81 0.14
N GLY A 33 8.50 8.53 -0.01
CA GLY A 33 9.29 7.60 -0.82
C GLY A 33 8.42 6.59 -1.55
N LYS A 34 8.93 6.09 -2.67
CA LYS A 34 8.31 5.01 -3.45
C LYS A 34 9.39 4.07 -3.95
N LYS A 35 9.18 2.78 -3.77
CA LYS A 35 10.12 1.74 -4.21
C LYS A 35 9.42 0.70 -5.07
N VAL A 36 10.01 0.42 -6.23
CA VAL A 36 9.63 -0.72 -7.07
C VAL A 36 10.64 -1.82 -6.81
N ASN A 37 10.16 -2.98 -6.36
CA ASN A 37 10.98 -4.15 -6.12
C ASN A 37 10.82 -5.16 -7.26
N PRO A 38 11.87 -5.95 -7.59
CA PRO A 38 11.79 -6.99 -8.59
C PRO A 38 10.72 -8.05 -8.22
N PRO A 39 10.33 -8.92 -9.16
CA PRO A 39 9.34 -9.95 -8.90
C PRO A 39 9.68 -10.81 -7.67
N ARG A 40 8.78 -10.88 -6.70
CA ARG A 40 8.91 -11.67 -5.46
C ARG A 40 7.71 -12.60 -5.28
N PRO A 41 7.87 -13.74 -4.58
CA PRO A 41 6.73 -14.53 -4.12
C PRO A 41 5.79 -13.67 -3.27
N VAL A 42 4.50 -13.75 -3.57
CA VAL A 42 3.46 -13.02 -2.84
C VAL A 42 2.38 -13.97 -2.36
N TYR A 43 1.69 -13.56 -1.31
CA TYR A 43 0.65 -14.32 -0.63
C TYR A 43 -0.60 -13.47 -0.56
N ARG A 44 -1.75 -14.11 -0.80
CA ARG A 44 -3.07 -13.51 -0.64
C ARG A 44 -3.53 -13.78 0.79
N LEU A 45 -3.60 -12.75 1.61
CA LEU A 45 -4.24 -12.78 2.90
C LEU A 45 -5.72 -12.44 2.72
N VAL A 46 -6.61 -13.24 3.31
CA VAL A 46 -8.06 -13.02 3.32
C VAL A 46 -8.56 -13.04 4.76
N THR A 47 -9.39 -12.06 5.13
CA THR A 47 -9.99 -11.95 6.47
C THR A 47 -11.39 -12.56 6.53
N ALA A 48 -11.94 -12.77 7.73
CA ALA A 48 -13.28 -13.32 7.95
C ALA A 48 -14.40 -12.46 7.34
N ASN A 49 -14.24 -11.13 7.35
CA ASN A 49 -15.13 -10.18 6.65
C ASN A 49 -14.76 -10.00 5.15
N TYR A 50 -13.96 -10.92 4.59
CA TYR A 50 -13.60 -10.99 3.18
C TYR A 50 -12.87 -9.75 2.63
N ARG A 51 -12.13 -9.03 3.47
CA ARG A 51 -11.05 -8.15 2.99
C ARG A 51 -9.90 -9.02 2.52
N HIS A 52 -9.17 -8.52 1.53
CA HIS A 52 -8.00 -9.25 1.05
C HIS A 52 -6.94 -8.28 0.55
N VAL A 53 -5.70 -8.73 0.65
CA VAL A 53 -4.52 -8.02 0.16
C VAL A 53 -3.51 -9.04 -0.34
N ILE A 54 -2.70 -8.65 -1.31
CA ILE A 54 -1.62 -9.47 -1.84
C ILE A 54 -0.33 -8.75 -1.47
N ALA A 55 0.52 -9.40 -0.67
CA ALA A 55 1.77 -8.84 -0.16
C ALA A 55 2.87 -9.90 -0.10
N THR A 56 4.12 -9.47 0.11
CA THR A 56 5.25 -10.37 0.38
C THR A 56 5.14 -10.98 1.78
N ASP A 57 5.83 -12.09 1.98
CA ASP A 57 5.91 -12.82 3.26
C ASP A 57 6.44 -11.98 4.42
N ASN A 58 7.38 -11.06 4.15
CA ASN A 58 7.98 -10.17 5.13
C ASN A 58 7.17 -8.89 5.39
N HIS A 59 6.03 -8.67 4.71
CA HIS A 59 5.27 -7.44 4.85
C HIS A 59 4.51 -7.40 6.19
N PRO A 60 4.60 -6.34 7.02
CA PRO A 60 4.00 -6.32 8.35
C PRO A 60 2.53 -5.87 8.33
N PHE A 61 1.73 -6.51 9.19
CA PHE A 61 0.34 -6.17 9.46
C PHE A 61 0.13 -5.91 10.95
N LEU A 62 -0.82 -5.04 11.28
CA LEU A 62 -1.18 -4.74 12.66
C LEU A 62 -2.15 -5.81 13.19
N LEU A 63 -1.73 -6.57 14.21
CA LEU A 63 -2.53 -7.59 14.87
C LEU A 63 -2.84 -7.22 16.32
N LEU A 64 -3.96 -7.73 16.84
CA LEU A 64 -4.29 -7.73 18.25
C LEU A 64 -3.98 -9.13 18.82
N LYS A 65 -2.88 -9.25 19.56
CA LYS A 65 -2.46 -10.52 20.17
C LYS A 65 -2.88 -10.58 21.63
N LYS A 66 -3.30 -11.76 22.07
CA LYS A 66 -3.60 -12.04 23.47
C LYS A 66 -2.32 -12.50 24.17
N GLU A 67 -1.90 -11.76 25.19
CA GLU A 67 -0.78 -12.10 26.08
C GLU A 67 -1.35 -12.33 27.49
N GLY A 68 -1.55 -13.60 27.86
CA GLY A 68 -2.22 -13.96 29.11
C GLY A 68 -3.67 -13.45 29.17
N LYS A 69 -3.94 -12.52 30.09
CA LYS A 69 -5.26 -11.87 30.24
C LYS A 69 -5.39 -10.56 29.44
N PHE A 70 -4.31 -10.05 28.87
CA PHE A 70 -4.30 -8.75 28.19
C PHE A 70 -4.25 -8.90 26.68
N TYR A 71 -4.69 -7.86 25.97
CA TYR A 71 -4.53 -7.75 24.53
C TYR A 71 -3.54 -6.64 24.21
N LYS A 72 -2.64 -6.90 23.26
CA LYS A 72 -1.59 -5.97 22.83
C LYS A 72 -1.56 -5.87 21.31
N LEU A 73 -1.31 -4.66 20.82
CA LEU A 73 -1.07 -4.42 19.40
C LEU A 73 0.35 -4.82 19.01
N SER A 74 0.48 -5.55 17.91
CA SER A 74 1.76 -6.07 17.44
C SER A 74 1.81 -6.05 15.92
N TRP A 75 2.88 -5.46 15.37
CA TRP A 75 3.22 -5.60 13.96
C TRP A 75 3.81 -6.98 13.72
N THR A 76 3.13 -7.80 12.91
CA THR A 76 3.53 -9.18 12.61
C THR A 76 3.72 -9.33 11.11
N MET A 77 4.84 -9.93 10.69
CA MET A 77 5.11 -10.21 9.27
C MET A 77 4.11 -11.24 8.74
N LEU A 78 3.72 -11.12 7.47
CA LEU A 78 2.74 -12.03 6.85
C LEU A 78 3.07 -13.52 7.06
N LYS A 79 4.34 -13.91 6.97
CA LYS A 79 4.81 -15.29 7.20
C LYS A 79 4.53 -15.82 8.60
N ASP A 80 4.41 -14.94 9.59
CA ASP A 80 4.23 -15.29 11.00
C ASP A 80 2.76 -15.19 11.43
N ILE A 81 1.87 -14.73 10.54
CA ILE A 81 0.43 -14.64 10.78
C ILE A 81 -0.21 -16.02 10.58
N LYS A 82 -1.07 -16.42 11.52
CA LYS A 82 -1.81 -17.68 11.47
C LYS A 82 -3.30 -17.44 11.19
N VAL A 83 -3.96 -18.44 10.60
CA VAL A 83 -5.42 -18.44 10.47
C VAL A 83 -6.04 -18.36 11.87
N GLY A 84 -7.00 -17.46 12.06
CA GLY A 84 -7.61 -17.14 13.35
C GLY A 84 -7.03 -15.92 14.04
N ASP A 85 -5.82 -15.46 13.68
CA ASP A 85 -5.24 -14.25 14.26
C ASP A 85 -6.11 -13.02 14.00
N LEU A 86 -6.21 -12.14 14.99
CA LEU A 86 -7.01 -10.92 14.91
C LEU A 86 -6.22 -9.81 14.23
N ILE A 87 -6.55 -9.51 12.97
CA ILE A 87 -5.89 -8.48 12.17
C ILE A 87 -6.73 -7.19 12.11
N ALA A 88 -6.06 -6.03 12.16
CA ALA A 88 -6.70 -4.73 12.07
C ALA A 88 -7.26 -4.50 10.67
N VAL A 89 -8.53 -4.11 10.63
CA VAL A 89 -9.23 -3.65 9.43
C VAL A 89 -9.88 -2.31 9.68
N VAL A 90 -10.02 -1.56 8.60
CA VAL A 90 -10.63 -0.24 8.60
C VAL A 90 -12.15 -0.37 8.71
N GLY A 91 -12.73 0.40 9.63
CA GLY A 91 -14.15 0.64 9.76
C GLY A 91 -14.54 1.97 9.15
N ARG A 92 -14.73 2.98 10.00
CA ARG A 92 -15.04 4.36 9.57
C ARG A 92 -13.82 5.01 8.94
N ILE A 93 -13.99 5.57 7.74
CA ILE A 93 -12.97 6.36 7.05
C ILE A 93 -13.37 7.84 7.15
N PRO A 94 -12.43 8.79 7.32
CA PRO A 94 -12.72 10.21 7.25
C PRO A 94 -13.19 10.64 5.85
N ASP A 95 -14.23 11.47 5.78
CA ASP A 95 -14.76 11.99 4.52
C ASP A 95 -14.12 13.35 4.17
N ASN A 96 -13.29 13.37 3.14
CA ASN A 96 -12.72 14.59 2.56
C ASN A 96 -13.12 14.71 1.08
N GLY A 97 -14.24 14.10 0.69
CA GLY A 97 -14.70 14.08 -0.69
C GLY A 97 -15.25 15.43 -1.13
N LYS A 98 -15.22 15.68 -2.44
CA LYS A 98 -15.83 16.86 -3.05
C LYS A 98 -16.67 16.45 -4.24
N SER A 99 -17.79 17.14 -4.43
CA SER A 99 -18.62 16.98 -5.63
C SER A 99 -17.76 17.19 -6.87
N HIS A 100 -17.99 16.34 -7.87
CA HIS A 100 -17.29 16.44 -9.14
C HIS A 100 -17.98 17.48 -10.01
N LYS A 101 -17.24 18.51 -10.43
CA LYS A 101 -17.74 19.51 -11.39
C LYS A 101 -17.94 18.86 -12.75
N ILE A 102 -19.09 19.08 -13.35
CA ILE A 102 -19.49 18.47 -14.62
C ILE A 102 -19.34 19.52 -15.72
N PHE A 103 -18.39 19.29 -16.61
CA PHE A 103 -18.20 20.09 -17.81
C PHE A 103 -18.72 19.30 -19.01
N PHE A 104 -19.88 19.70 -19.52
CA PHE A 104 -20.50 19.06 -20.66
C PHE A 104 -20.93 20.11 -21.69
N LYS A 105 -20.57 19.87 -22.96
CA LYS A 105 -21.04 20.68 -24.08
C LYS A 105 -22.03 19.84 -24.89
N PRO A 106 -23.32 20.22 -24.97
CA PRO A 106 -24.29 19.48 -25.75
C PRO A 106 -23.99 19.61 -27.25
N GLY A 107 -24.44 18.63 -28.03
CA GLY A 107 -24.43 18.75 -29.48
C GLY A 107 -25.54 19.68 -29.97
N GLU A 108 -25.28 20.36 -31.09
CA GLU A 108 -26.24 21.23 -31.78
C GLU A 108 -27.41 20.44 -32.37
N LYS A 109 -27.17 19.18 -32.75
CA LYS A 109 -28.18 18.28 -33.30
C LYS A 109 -28.74 17.37 -32.20
N GLY A 110 -29.92 17.69 -31.68
CA GLY A 110 -30.63 16.84 -30.71
C GLY A 110 -31.59 17.62 -29.80
N LYS A 111 -32.39 16.91 -28.99
CA LYS A 111 -33.21 17.54 -27.95
C LYS A 111 -32.32 18.24 -26.92
N THR A 112 -32.68 19.47 -26.56
CA THR A 112 -32.08 20.19 -25.43
C THR A 112 -32.35 19.42 -24.14
N ILE A 113 -31.34 19.32 -23.28
CA ILE A 113 -31.43 18.73 -21.95
C ILE A 113 -30.89 19.75 -20.94
N SER A 114 -31.37 19.69 -19.70
CA SER A 114 -30.65 20.29 -18.57
C SER A 114 -29.59 19.31 -18.05
N TRP A 115 -28.67 19.78 -17.22
CA TRP A 115 -27.80 18.92 -16.43
C TRP A 115 -27.29 19.73 -15.23
N PRO A 116 -26.99 19.08 -14.09
CA PRO A 116 -26.39 19.77 -12.96
C PRO A 116 -24.93 20.15 -13.27
N SER A 117 -24.47 21.28 -12.71
CA SER A 117 -23.09 21.78 -12.85
C SER A 117 -22.07 20.98 -12.04
N GLU A 118 -22.54 20.21 -11.06
CA GLU A 118 -21.76 19.28 -10.26
C GLU A 118 -22.56 18.03 -9.92
N THR A 119 -21.89 17.01 -9.40
CA THR A 119 -22.55 15.78 -8.99
C THR A 119 -23.41 15.98 -7.74
N THR A 120 -24.59 15.35 -7.73
CA THR A 120 -25.51 15.29 -6.59
C THR A 120 -25.85 13.84 -6.24
N GLU A 121 -26.44 13.60 -5.07
CA GLU A 121 -26.86 12.26 -4.66
C GLU A 121 -27.88 11.65 -5.64
N GLU A 122 -28.81 12.45 -6.15
CA GLU A 122 -29.81 12.06 -7.14
C GLU A 122 -29.16 11.59 -8.44
N LEU A 123 -28.19 12.36 -8.95
CA LEU A 123 -27.46 11.97 -10.15
C LEU A 123 -26.69 10.67 -9.92
N LEU A 124 -26.01 10.54 -8.79
CA LEU A 124 -25.24 9.34 -8.48
C LEU A 124 -26.12 8.12 -8.30
N TRP A 125 -27.29 8.27 -7.68
CA TRP A 125 -28.30 7.21 -7.59
C TRP A 125 -28.74 6.75 -8.98
N LEU A 126 -29.06 7.68 -9.89
CA LEU A 126 -29.44 7.34 -11.26
C LEU A 126 -28.29 6.66 -12.03
N ILE A 127 -27.04 7.10 -11.82
CA ILE A 127 -25.85 6.46 -12.39
C ILE A 127 -25.69 5.04 -11.84
N GLY A 128 -25.90 4.83 -10.54
CA GLY A 128 -25.91 3.50 -9.91
C GLY A 128 -26.92 2.58 -10.56
N PHE A 129 -28.16 3.05 -10.71
CA PHE A 129 -29.23 2.31 -11.37
C PHE A 129 -28.87 2.00 -12.83
N TYR A 130 -28.32 2.98 -13.56
CA TYR A 130 -27.83 2.77 -14.92
C TYR A 130 -26.72 1.72 -15.00
N LEU A 131 -25.79 1.67 -14.02
CA LEU A 131 -24.72 0.69 -14.00
C LEU A 131 -25.25 -0.75 -13.85
N GLY A 132 -26.31 -0.94 -13.05
CA GLY A 132 -27.04 -2.21 -12.92
C GLY A 132 -27.83 -2.53 -14.17
N ASP A 133 -28.97 -1.85 -14.36
CA ASP A 133 -30.00 -2.20 -15.34
C ASP A 133 -30.18 -1.17 -16.48
N GLY A 134 -29.24 -0.24 -16.62
CA GLY A 134 -29.20 0.67 -17.76
C GLY A 134 -28.45 0.13 -18.98
N TYR A 135 -28.77 0.60 -20.17
CA TYR A 135 -27.92 0.41 -21.35
C TYR A 135 -28.17 1.46 -22.43
N MET A 136 -27.14 1.78 -23.19
CA MET A 136 -27.24 2.62 -24.39
C MET A 136 -27.59 1.75 -25.61
N ASP A 137 -28.50 2.24 -26.44
CA ASP A 137 -28.85 1.67 -27.74
C ASP A 137 -28.32 2.61 -28.84
N GLY A 138 -27.09 2.33 -29.27
CA GLY A 138 -26.30 3.22 -30.12
C GLY A 138 -26.04 4.57 -29.45
N ASP A 139 -25.87 5.61 -30.27
CA ASP A 139 -25.55 6.96 -29.80
C ASP A 139 -26.78 7.87 -29.63
N THR A 140 -27.98 7.28 -29.68
CA THR A 140 -29.24 8.03 -29.78
C THR A 140 -30.20 7.78 -28.62
N ARG A 141 -30.02 6.69 -27.88
CA ARG A 141 -30.98 6.23 -26.88
C ARG A 141 -30.29 5.69 -25.64
N ILE A 142 -30.87 6.03 -24.49
CA ILE A 142 -30.54 5.41 -23.21
C ILE A 142 -31.78 4.71 -22.66
N ASN A 143 -31.60 3.53 -22.12
CA ASN A 143 -32.66 2.66 -21.63
C ASN A 143 -32.37 2.27 -20.18
N PHE A 144 -33.41 2.16 -19.38
CA PHE A 144 -33.38 1.66 -18.00
C PHE A 144 -34.38 0.51 -17.91
N ALA A 145 -33.90 -0.72 -17.68
CA ALA A 145 -34.75 -1.87 -17.50
C ALA A 145 -35.33 -1.83 -16.08
N VAL A 146 -36.60 -1.47 -15.98
CA VAL A 146 -37.34 -1.37 -14.71
C VAL A 146 -38.83 -1.64 -14.98
N PRO A 147 -39.41 -2.70 -14.37
CA PRO A 147 -40.84 -2.97 -14.47
C PRO A 147 -41.70 -1.78 -14.02
N LYS A 148 -42.95 -1.70 -14.48
CA LYS A 148 -43.84 -0.60 -14.10
C LYS A 148 -44.10 -0.57 -12.59
N ASP A 149 -44.31 -1.75 -12.00
CA ASP A 149 -44.70 -1.94 -10.61
C ASP A 149 -43.52 -1.95 -9.63
N ASP A 150 -42.29 -1.78 -10.13
CA ASP A 150 -41.09 -1.63 -9.30
C ASP A 150 -41.07 -0.24 -8.67
N ALA A 151 -40.77 -0.13 -7.38
CA ALA A 151 -40.70 1.15 -6.66
C ALA A 151 -39.66 2.12 -7.26
N SER A 152 -38.61 1.60 -7.90
CA SER A 152 -37.56 2.38 -8.56
C SER A 152 -38.05 3.04 -9.85
N SER A 153 -39.13 2.52 -10.44
CA SER A 153 -39.70 2.96 -11.72
C SER A 153 -40.06 4.45 -11.70
N GLU A 154 -40.84 4.87 -10.70
CA GLU A 154 -41.26 6.26 -10.52
C GLU A 154 -40.06 7.18 -10.22
N LYS A 155 -39.13 6.70 -9.39
CA LYS A 155 -37.92 7.44 -9.03
C LYS A 155 -37.04 7.70 -10.26
N VAL A 156 -36.79 6.69 -11.09
CA VAL A 156 -36.02 6.86 -12.35
C VAL A 156 -36.71 7.88 -13.27
N GLU A 157 -38.03 7.79 -13.44
CA GLU A 157 -38.77 8.75 -14.25
C GLU A 157 -38.68 10.19 -13.70
N LYS A 158 -38.84 10.36 -12.40
CA LYS A 158 -38.73 11.66 -11.72
C LYS A 158 -37.33 12.24 -11.90
N LEU A 159 -36.28 11.46 -11.65
CA LEU A 159 -34.90 11.92 -11.80
C LEU A 159 -34.54 12.31 -13.24
N LEU A 160 -35.06 11.59 -14.24
CA LEU A 160 -34.88 11.97 -15.64
C LEU A 160 -35.55 13.31 -15.97
N ARG A 161 -36.72 13.58 -15.39
CA ARG A 161 -37.41 14.87 -15.55
C ARG A 161 -36.67 15.99 -14.81
N ASP A 162 -36.35 15.79 -13.55
CA ASP A 162 -35.81 16.85 -12.68
C ASP A 162 -34.38 17.22 -13.06
N LEU A 163 -33.51 16.23 -13.34
CA LEU A 163 -32.11 16.48 -13.65
C LEU A 163 -31.88 16.93 -15.10
N PHE A 164 -32.61 16.33 -16.04
CA PHE A 164 -32.32 16.46 -17.47
C PHE A 164 -33.43 17.11 -18.29
N ASN A 165 -34.58 17.42 -17.69
CA ASN A 165 -35.78 17.91 -18.38
C ASN A 165 -36.17 16.98 -19.54
N VAL A 166 -36.05 15.66 -19.34
CA VAL A 166 -36.44 14.66 -20.34
C VAL A 166 -37.55 13.76 -19.82
N LYS A 167 -38.52 13.48 -20.68
CA LYS A 167 -39.58 12.51 -20.40
C LYS A 167 -39.24 11.16 -21.06
N PRO A 168 -39.05 10.07 -20.28
CA PRO A 168 -38.88 8.74 -20.85
C PRO A 168 -40.20 8.22 -21.43
N THR A 169 -40.10 7.29 -22.38
CA THR A 169 -41.23 6.52 -22.93
C THR A 169 -41.13 5.08 -22.45
N ARG A 170 -42.22 4.55 -21.89
CA ARG A 170 -42.29 3.14 -21.47
C ARG A 170 -42.43 2.20 -22.68
N ARG A 171 -41.64 1.13 -22.70
CA ARG A 171 -41.70 0.05 -23.69
C ARG A 171 -41.55 -1.29 -22.95
N GLY A 172 -42.67 -1.91 -22.58
CA GLY A 172 -42.68 -3.09 -21.72
C GLY A 172 -42.02 -2.78 -20.37
N VAL A 173 -40.99 -3.56 -20.01
CA VAL A 173 -40.21 -3.39 -18.77
C VAL A 173 -39.07 -2.36 -18.88
N VAL A 174 -39.08 -1.50 -19.91
CA VAL A 174 -37.99 -0.55 -20.16
C VAL A 174 -38.50 0.87 -20.21
N LEU A 175 -37.82 1.77 -19.51
CA LEU A 175 -37.90 3.22 -19.71
C LEU A 175 -36.86 3.66 -20.72
N ARG A 176 -37.32 4.19 -21.86
CA ARG A 176 -36.45 4.65 -22.95
C ARG A 176 -36.46 6.16 -23.05
N VAL A 177 -35.28 6.78 -23.11
CA VAL A 177 -35.11 8.18 -23.48
C VAL A 177 -34.43 8.26 -24.84
N ASN A 178 -35.12 8.84 -25.82
CA ASN A 178 -34.56 9.14 -27.13
C ASN A 178 -33.88 10.52 -27.10
N SER A 179 -32.60 10.55 -26.69
CA SER A 179 -31.80 11.78 -26.60
C SER A 179 -30.32 11.50 -26.86
N VAL A 180 -29.81 12.03 -27.98
CA VAL A 180 -28.38 12.00 -28.32
C VAL A 180 -27.56 12.74 -27.26
N ASN A 181 -28.05 13.88 -26.78
CA ASN A 181 -27.35 14.68 -25.78
C ASN A 181 -27.26 13.97 -24.42
N LEU A 182 -28.28 13.20 -24.02
CA LEU A 182 -28.21 12.42 -22.79
C LEU A 182 -27.23 11.24 -22.89
N VAL A 183 -27.18 10.57 -24.06
CA VAL A 183 -26.17 9.52 -24.31
C VAL A 183 -24.76 10.12 -24.27
N ARG A 184 -24.55 11.28 -24.91
CA ARG A 184 -23.28 12.01 -24.87
C ARG A 184 -22.89 12.43 -23.46
N PHE A 185 -23.85 12.87 -22.65
CA PHE A 185 -23.62 13.23 -21.24
C PHE A 185 -23.14 12.04 -20.42
N PHE A 186 -23.85 10.90 -20.46
CA PHE A 186 -23.41 9.70 -19.75
C PHE A 186 -22.06 9.19 -20.28
N THR A 187 -21.83 9.31 -21.59
CA THR A 187 -20.55 8.96 -22.21
C THR A 187 -19.41 9.86 -21.71
N SER A 188 -19.62 11.17 -21.60
CA SER A 188 -18.60 12.10 -21.07
C SER A 188 -18.27 11.84 -19.60
N LEU A 189 -19.20 11.27 -18.84
CA LEU A 189 -18.95 10.81 -17.47
C LEU A 189 -18.18 9.47 -17.39
N GLY A 190 -17.88 8.84 -18.53
CA GLY A 190 -17.20 7.55 -18.61
C GLY A 190 -18.11 6.34 -18.41
N LEU A 191 -19.42 6.50 -18.61
CA LEU A 191 -20.43 5.44 -18.41
C LEU A 191 -20.83 4.73 -19.71
N ALA A 192 -20.03 4.91 -20.76
CA ALA A 192 -20.23 4.21 -22.03
C ALA A 192 -19.88 2.71 -21.92
N GLY A 193 -20.43 1.92 -22.84
CA GLY A 193 -20.09 0.52 -23.03
C GLY A 193 -21.20 -0.47 -22.67
N LYS A 194 -20.95 -1.73 -23.02
CA LYS A 194 -21.88 -2.85 -22.79
C LYS A 194 -21.73 -3.39 -21.36
N ALA A 195 -22.70 -4.19 -20.90
CA ALA A 195 -22.71 -4.77 -19.54
C ALA A 195 -21.37 -5.39 -19.09
N ARG A 196 -20.65 -6.08 -19.98
CA ARG A 196 -19.33 -6.71 -19.68
C ARG A 196 -18.16 -5.73 -19.58
N GLY A 197 -18.31 -4.51 -20.12
CA GLY A 197 -17.27 -3.49 -20.17
C GLY A 197 -17.45 -2.35 -19.17
N LYS A 198 -18.65 -2.18 -18.59
CA LYS A 198 -18.92 -1.13 -17.59
C LYS A 198 -17.95 -1.19 -16.42
N ARG A 199 -17.51 -0.01 -15.96
CA ARG A 199 -16.64 0.20 -14.78
C ARG A 199 -17.16 1.40 -14.02
N ILE A 200 -16.84 1.50 -12.73
CA ILE A 200 -17.08 2.74 -11.99
C ILE A 200 -15.97 3.74 -12.38
N PRO A 201 -16.31 4.93 -12.89
CA PRO A 201 -15.31 5.94 -13.25
C PRO A 201 -14.44 6.37 -12.07
N GLY A 202 -13.17 6.66 -12.32
CA GLY A 202 -12.20 7.01 -11.27
C GLY A 202 -12.59 8.22 -10.42
N TRP A 203 -13.29 9.20 -11.01
CA TRP A 203 -13.76 10.39 -10.30
C TRP A 203 -14.80 10.08 -9.22
N VAL A 204 -15.53 8.96 -9.32
CA VAL A 204 -16.53 8.54 -8.31
C VAL A 204 -15.88 8.22 -6.97
N PHE A 205 -14.66 7.68 -6.97
CA PHE A 205 -13.95 7.35 -5.74
C PHE A 205 -13.54 8.60 -4.95
N LYS A 206 -13.52 9.79 -5.58
CA LYS A 206 -13.17 11.06 -4.96
C LYS A 206 -14.35 11.79 -4.31
N LEU A 207 -15.57 11.29 -4.50
CA LEU A 207 -16.79 11.94 -4.06
C LEU A 207 -16.98 11.88 -2.53
N PRO A 208 -17.87 12.70 -1.96
CA PRO A 208 -18.32 12.57 -0.58
C PRO A 208 -19.01 11.22 -0.35
N HIS A 209 -18.99 10.74 0.89
CA HIS A 209 -19.57 9.43 1.25
C HIS A 209 -21.04 9.32 0.90
N GLN A 210 -21.83 10.39 1.06
CA GLN A 210 -23.25 10.39 0.72
C GLN A 210 -23.47 10.10 -0.78
N GLN A 211 -22.72 10.77 -1.67
CA GLN A 211 -22.81 10.52 -3.12
C GLN A 211 -22.33 9.11 -3.51
N LYS A 212 -21.28 8.60 -2.86
CA LYS A 212 -20.83 7.21 -3.05
C LYS A 212 -21.93 6.21 -2.63
N LYS A 213 -22.56 6.44 -1.47
CA LYS A 213 -23.65 5.62 -0.95
C LYS A 213 -24.88 5.69 -1.86
N ALA A 214 -25.22 6.87 -2.38
CA ALA A 214 -26.32 7.05 -3.32
C ALA A 214 -26.11 6.22 -4.60
N LEU A 215 -24.89 6.18 -5.15
CA LEU A 215 -24.59 5.29 -6.29
C LEU A 215 -24.74 3.82 -5.95
N ILE A 216 -24.25 3.39 -4.78
CA ILE A 216 -24.38 2.00 -4.33
C ILE A 216 -25.86 1.64 -4.15
N ASP A 217 -26.64 2.53 -3.55
CA ASP A 217 -28.08 2.38 -3.36
C ASP A 217 -28.81 2.28 -4.70
N GLY A 218 -28.50 3.13 -5.67
CA GLY A 218 -29.04 3.03 -7.02
C GLY A 218 -28.70 1.71 -7.71
N TYR A 219 -27.48 1.20 -7.52
CA TYR A 219 -27.09 -0.11 -8.05
C TYR A 219 -27.84 -1.27 -7.38
N ILE A 220 -28.03 -1.19 -6.06
CA ILE A 220 -28.84 -2.15 -5.30
C ILE A 220 -30.31 -2.07 -5.72
N ALA A 221 -30.84 -0.88 -6.00
CA ALA A 221 -32.22 -0.72 -6.47
C ALA A 221 -32.44 -1.36 -7.85
N ALA A 222 -31.40 -1.42 -8.71
CA ALA A 222 -31.47 -2.11 -9.99
C ALA A 222 -31.36 -3.63 -9.83
N ASP A 223 -30.27 -4.13 -9.24
CA ASP A 223 -29.93 -5.56 -9.28
C ASP A 223 -29.81 -6.22 -7.89
N GLY A 224 -30.36 -5.55 -6.87
CA GLY A 224 -30.36 -6.01 -5.49
C GLY A 224 -31.41 -7.08 -5.24
N TYR A 225 -30.99 -8.13 -4.56
CA TYR A 225 -31.84 -9.21 -4.10
C TYR A 225 -31.58 -9.49 -2.62
N LYS A 226 -32.64 -9.45 -1.82
CA LYS A 226 -32.66 -9.91 -0.43
C LYS A 226 -33.41 -11.24 -0.37
N ARG A 227 -32.72 -12.30 0.07
CA ARG A 227 -33.32 -13.62 0.24
C ARG A 227 -34.09 -13.67 1.55
N ASP A 228 -35.30 -14.22 1.53
CA ASP A 228 -36.09 -14.43 2.75
C ASP A 228 -35.31 -15.22 3.80
N GLY A 229 -35.38 -14.76 5.05
CA GLY A 229 -34.63 -15.33 6.18
C GLY A 229 -33.15 -14.96 6.25
N HIS A 230 -32.59 -14.24 5.26
CA HIS A 230 -31.22 -13.74 5.29
C HIS A 230 -31.17 -12.23 5.56
N ARG A 231 -30.24 -11.81 6.43
CA ARG A 231 -30.01 -10.39 6.75
C ARG A 231 -29.26 -9.62 5.65
N ASN A 232 -28.52 -10.34 4.81
CA ASN A 232 -27.64 -9.73 3.82
C ASN A 232 -28.37 -9.39 2.51
N ILE A 233 -28.10 -8.21 1.97
CA ILE A 233 -28.45 -7.83 0.61
C ILE A 233 -27.37 -8.35 -0.33
N SER A 234 -27.75 -8.84 -1.52
CA SER A 234 -26.80 -9.25 -2.55
C SER A 234 -27.09 -8.55 -3.87
N VAL A 235 -26.05 -8.28 -4.65
CA VAL A 235 -26.16 -7.81 -6.03
C VAL A 235 -25.44 -8.78 -6.96
N CYS A 236 -25.92 -8.92 -8.18
CA CYS A 236 -25.39 -9.84 -9.18
C CYS A 236 -24.65 -9.07 -10.30
N SER A 237 -23.75 -9.73 -11.01
CA SER A 237 -23.28 -9.23 -12.30
C SER A 237 -22.56 -10.33 -13.08
N SER A 238 -22.62 -10.26 -14.40
CA SER A 238 -21.70 -11.03 -15.24
C SER A 238 -20.30 -10.40 -15.31
N ASN A 239 -20.15 -9.15 -14.83
CA ASN A 239 -18.92 -8.38 -14.84
C ASN A 239 -18.27 -8.33 -13.45
N LYS A 240 -17.31 -9.23 -13.21
CA LYS A 240 -16.58 -9.32 -11.94
C LYS A 240 -15.87 -8.01 -11.57
N LYS A 241 -15.31 -7.31 -12.56
CA LYS A 241 -14.53 -6.08 -12.33
C LYS A 241 -15.41 -4.94 -11.83
N LEU A 242 -16.65 -4.86 -12.31
CA LEU A 242 -17.62 -3.89 -11.81
C LEU A 242 -17.98 -4.16 -10.34
N LEU A 243 -18.15 -5.43 -9.94
CA LEU A 243 -18.38 -5.77 -8.54
C LEU A 243 -17.15 -5.55 -7.65
N GLU A 244 -15.94 -5.69 -8.20
CA GLU A 244 -14.69 -5.33 -7.50
C GLU A 244 -14.60 -3.82 -7.28
N ASP A 245 -14.99 -3.00 -8.27
CA ASP A 245 -15.10 -1.54 -8.13
C ASP A 245 -16.15 -1.18 -7.08
N LEU A 246 -17.34 -1.78 -7.16
CA LEU A 246 -18.45 -1.51 -6.23
C LEU A 246 -18.08 -1.90 -4.79
N LYS A 247 -17.40 -3.05 -4.62
CA LYS A 247 -16.85 -3.47 -3.33
C LYS A 247 -15.85 -2.45 -2.82
N THR A 248 -14.92 -1.99 -3.66
CA THR A 248 -13.92 -0.98 -3.27
C THR A 248 -14.59 0.35 -2.88
N LEU A 249 -15.60 0.77 -3.64
CA LEU A 249 -16.38 1.97 -3.36
C LEU A 249 -17.10 1.88 -2.02
N ALA A 250 -17.75 0.75 -1.75
CA ALA A 250 -18.44 0.48 -0.49
C ALA A 250 -17.50 0.51 0.72
N ILE A 251 -16.31 -0.08 0.59
CA ILE A 251 -15.26 0.01 1.61
C ILE A 251 -14.89 1.47 1.87
N SER A 252 -14.73 2.26 0.81
CA SER A 252 -14.28 3.66 0.90
C SER A 252 -15.26 4.62 1.55
N CYS A 253 -16.53 4.23 1.71
CA CYS A 253 -17.56 5.03 2.39
C CYS A 253 -18.07 4.37 3.68
N GLY A 254 -17.30 3.43 4.24
CA GLY A 254 -17.56 2.81 5.54
C GLY A 254 -18.59 1.68 5.54
N LEU A 255 -19.00 1.18 4.37
CA LEU A 255 -19.86 -0.01 4.30
C LEU A 255 -19.03 -1.30 4.42
N ASN A 256 -19.70 -2.40 4.74
CA ASN A 256 -19.06 -3.70 4.94
C ASN A 256 -19.46 -4.74 3.87
N PRO A 257 -18.86 -4.66 2.67
CA PRO A 257 -19.07 -5.66 1.62
C PRO A 257 -18.30 -6.95 1.94
N LEU A 258 -18.98 -8.09 1.79
CA LEU A 258 -18.48 -9.43 2.02
C LEU A 258 -17.85 -10.02 0.74
N LYS A 259 -17.86 -11.35 0.58
CA LYS A 259 -17.25 -12.03 -0.57
C LYS A 259 -17.95 -11.69 -1.89
N ILE A 260 -17.16 -11.68 -2.96
CA ILE A 260 -17.67 -11.85 -4.32
C ILE A 260 -17.67 -13.35 -4.62
N SER A 261 -18.85 -13.97 -4.64
CA SER A 261 -19.01 -15.39 -4.96
C SER A 261 -19.16 -15.57 -6.47
N ARG A 262 -18.69 -16.69 -7.02
CA ARG A 262 -18.84 -17.04 -8.43
C ARG A 262 -19.80 -18.23 -8.56
N TRP A 263 -20.85 -18.07 -9.33
CA TRP A 263 -21.78 -19.13 -9.69
C TRP A 263 -21.67 -19.46 -11.18
N ARG A 264 -21.69 -20.75 -11.52
CA ARG A 264 -21.65 -21.22 -12.90
C ARG A 264 -22.80 -22.17 -13.15
N ARG A 265 -23.64 -21.83 -14.13
CA ARG A 265 -24.71 -22.70 -14.64
C ARG A 265 -24.28 -23.26 -15.99
N ARG A 266 -24.35 -24.57 -16.17
CA ARG A 266 -24.19 -25.21 -17.48
C ARG A 266 -25.56 -25.68 -17.93
N GLU A 267 -26.03 -25.16 -19.05
CA GLU A 267 -27.30 -25.58 -19.63
C GLU A 267 -27.10 -26.10 -21.04
N ARG A 268 -27.82 -27.18 -21.35
CA ARG A 268 -27.98 -27.65 -22.71
C ARG A 268 -29.05 -26.78 -23.35
N LYS A 269 -28.75 -26.14 -24.48
CA LYS A 269 -29.78 -25.38 -25.20
C LYS A 269 -30.94 -26.32 -25.56
N PRO A 270 -32.20 -25.84 -25.58
CA PRO A 270 -33.37 -26.64 -25.91
C PRO A 270 -33.23 -27.41 -27.24
N LEU A 271 -32.49 -26.86 -28.21
CA LEU A 271 -32.20 -27.49 -29.51
C LEU A 271 -30.96 -28.42 -29.51
N GLY A 272 -30.52 -28.89 -28.34
CA GLY A 272 -29.60 -30.03 -28.15
C GLY A 272 -28.12 -29.85 -28.52
N LYS A 273 -27.75 -28.91 -29.40
CA LYS A 273 -26.44 -28.93 -30.08
C LYS A 273 -25.26 -28.26 -29.36
N LYS A 274 -25.48 -27.37 -28.37
CA LYS A 274 -24.38 -26.70 -27.65
C LYS A 274 -24.68 -26.50 -26.17
N LEU A 275 -23.74 -26.92 -25.31
CA LEU A 275 -23.68 -26.52 -23.89
C LEU A 275 -23.29 -25.04 -23.82
N LYS A 276 -24.04 -24.26 -23.03
CA LYS A 276 -23.68 -22.87 -22.72
C LYS A 276 -23.43 -22.73 -21.22
N THR A 277 -22.27 -22.20 -20.88
CA THR A 277 -21.89 -21.90 -19.49
C THR A 277 -22.18 -20.44 -19.20
N TYR A 278 -23.08 -20.19 -18.25
CA TYR A 278 -23.36 -18.86 -17.72
C TYR A 278 -22.55 -18.69 -16.43
N THR A 279 -21.77 -17.61 -16.34
CA THR A 279 -21.02 -17.27 -15.13
C THR A 279 -21.57 -15.97 -14.57
N HIS A 280 -22.00 -16.02 -13.31
CA HIS A 280 -22.50 -14.88 -12.55
C HIS A 280 -21.63 -14.69 -11.31
N TYR A 281 -21.50 -13.45 -10.88
CA TYR A 281 -20.80 -13.06 -9.67
C TYR A 281 -21.79 -12.38 -8.74
N PHE A 282 -21.69 -12.66 -7.44
CA PHE A 282 -22.57 -12.11 -6.42
C PHE A 282 -21.74 -11.39 -5.36
N LEU A 283 -22.02 -10.11 -5.13
CA LEU A 283 -21.46 -9.34 -4.03
C LEU A 283 -22.51 -9.24 -2.93
N TYR A 284 -22.14 -9.58 -1.69
CA TYR A 284 -23.02 -9.52 -0.53
C TYR A 284 -22.64 -8.34 0.36
N PHE A 285 -23.62 -7.68 0.95
CA PHE A 285 -23.46 -6.62 1.92
C PHE A 285 -23.91 -7.12 3.29
N SER A 286 -23.08 -6.86 4.30
CA SER A 286 -23.45 -7.04 5.70
C SER A 286 -24.37 -5.90 6.15
N ASP A 287 -25.30 -6.19 7.05
CA ASP A 287 -26.10 -5.19 7.79
C ASP A 287 -25.28 -4.49 8.89
N ILE A 288 -24.23 -5.14 9.39
CA ILE A 288 -23.26 -4.56 10.34
C ILE A 288 -22.47 -3.39 9.72
N ILE A 289 -22.64 -2.21 10.30
CA ILE A 289 -21.86 -1.00 10.03
C ILE A 289 -20.82 -0.84 11.15
N PRO A 290 -19.52 -0.69 10.85
CA PRO A 290 -18.50 -0.50 11.88
C PRO A 290 -18.66 0.83 12.63
N ASP A 291 -18.71 0.76 13.96
CA ASP A 291 -18.78 1.95 14.83
C ASP A 291 -17.39 2.47 15.25
N SER A 292 -16.29 1.90 14.78
CA SER A 292 -14.94 2.38 15.06
C SER A 292 -14.15 2.64 13.78
N GLU A 293 -13.13 3.49 13.84
CA GLU A 293 -12.25 3.76 12.69
C GLU A 293 -11.43 2.52 12.32
N ILE A 294 -11.05 1.72 13.32
CA ILE A 294 -10.46 0.39 13.15
C ILE A 294 -11.16 -0.64 14.03
N TYR A 295 -11.20 -1.89 13.58
CA TYR A 295 -11.63 -3.03 14.37
C TYR A 295 -10.85 -4.27 13.96
N PHE A 296 -10.97 -5.35 14.72
CA PHE A 296 -10.17 -6.55 14.50
C PHE A 296 -11.04 -7.70 14.00
N VAL A 297 -10.54 -8.43 13.00
CA VAL A 297 -11.21 -9.57 12.41
C VAL A 297 -10.27 -10.77 12.34
N PRO A 298 -10.76 -12.00 12.47
CA PRO A 298 -9.92 -13.18 12.27
C PRO A 298 -9.40 -13.27 10.83
N VAL A 299 -8.14 -13.66 10.67
CA VAL A 299 -7.58 -14.10 9.39
C VAL A 299 -8.26 -15.41 8.99
N LYS A 300 -8.78 -15.46 7.75
CA LYS A 300 -9.53 -16.60 7.22
C LYS A 300 -8.66 -17.55 6.41
N SER A 301 -7.82 -17.03 5.51
CA SER A 301 -6.85 -17.84 4.77
C SER A 301 -5.65 -17.01 4.32
N ILE A 302 -4.51 -17.69 4.13
CA ILE A 302 -3.29 -17.15 3.54
C ILE A 302 -2.85 -18.15 2.48
N GLU A 303 -2.84 -17.72 1.22
CA GLU A 303 -2.61 -18.62 0.07
C GLU A 303 -1.51 -18.05 -0.83
N PRO A 304 -0.56 -18.86 -1.34
CA PRO A 304 0.39 -18.41 -2.34
C PRO A 304 -0.32 -17.79 -3.57
N ALA A 305 0.14 -16.63 -4.03
CA ALA A 305 -0.47 -15.84 -5.09
C ALA A 305 0.48 -15.60 -6.29
N GLY A 306 1.49 -16.46 -6.43
CA GLY A 306 2.51 -16.45 -7.47
C GLY A 306 3.62 -15.44 -7.21
N THR A 307 4.38 -15.12 -8.25
CA THR A 307 5.47 -14.13 -8.21
C THR A 307 5.02 -12.85 -8.90
N ARG A 308 5.22 -11.69 -8.29
CA ARG A 308 4.78 -10.39 -8.83
C ARG A 308 5.80 -9.30 -8.53
N ILE A 309 5.89 -8.29 -9.40
CA ILE A 309 6.53 -7.01 -9.06
C ILE A 309 5.79 -6.42 -7.86
N THR A 310 6.53 -5.99 -6.85
CA THR A 310 5.96 -5.45 -5.61
C THR A 310 6.36 -4.01 -5.42
N TYR A 311 5.43 -3.23 -4.90
CA TYR A 311 5.59 -1.79 -4.69
C TYR A 311 5.54 -1.53 -3.19
N ASP A 312 6.40 -0.64 -2.73
CA ASP A 312 6.37 -0.14 -1.36
C ASP A 312 6.38 1.39 -1.38
N ILE A 313 5.81 1.99 -0.34
CA ILE A 313 5.78 3.43 -0.16
C ILE A 313 6.25 3.76 1.25
N GLU A 314 6.96 4.88 1.36
CA GLU A 314 7.36 5.45 2.62
C GLU A 314 6.46 6.62 2.94
N VAL A 315 5.96 6.66 4.17
CA VAL A 315 4.94 7.60 4.61
C VAL A 315 5.42 8.31 5.85
N ASP A 316 5.37 9.63 5.80
CA ASP A 316 5.88 10.51 6.85
C ASP A 316 5.13 10.31 8.19
N GLY A 317 5.90 10.35 9.28
CA GLY A 317 5.46 10.25 10.67
C GLY A 317 4.97 8.86 11.10
N THR A 318 3.90 8.35 10.48
CA THR A 318 3.17 7.15 10.98
C THR A 318 3.73 5.82 10.49
N ALA A 319 4.52 5.82 9.41
CA ALA A 319 5.16 4.64 8.84
C ALA A 319 4.19 3.49 8.45
N ASN A 320 2.91 3.79 8.26
CA ASN A 320 1.91 2.81 7.85
C ASN A 320 0.88 3.44 6.91
N PHE A 321 0.13 2.63 6.19
CA PHE A 321 -0.93 3.10 5.29
C PHE A 321 -2.05 2.06 5.15
N ILE A 322 -3.18 2.49 4.57
CA ILE A 322 -4.34 1.65 4.34
C ILE A 322 -4.28 1.02 2.94
N ALA A 323 -4.36 -0.30 2.85
CA ALA A 323 -4.44 -1.05 1.60
C ALA A 323 -5.62 -2.03 1.60
N GLN A 324 -6.60 -1.85 0.70
CA GLN A 324 -7.84 -2.65 0.64
C GLN A 324 -8.60 -2.77 1.98
N GLY A 325 -8.51 -1.73 2.82
CA GLY A 325 -9.12 -1.71 4.15
C GLY A 325 -8.35 -2.50 5.21
N LEU A 326 -7.11 -2.91 4.95
CA LEU A 326 -6.18 -3.41 5.97
C LEU A 326 -5.13 -2.34 6.29
N ILE A 327 -4.63 -2.36 7.53
CA ILE A 327 -3.52 -1.51 7.97
C ILE A 327 -2.20 -2.24 7.71
N VAL A 328 -1.33 -1.63 6.90
CA VAL A 328 -0.04 -2.19 6.51
C VAL A 328 1.10 -1.24 6.81
N HIS A 329 2.26 -1.77 7.18
CA HIS A 329 3.44 -0.95 7.52
C HIS A 329 4.33 -0.73 6.28
N ASN A 330 5.05 0.41 6.21
CA ASN A 330 6.15 0.58 5.26
C ASN A 330 7.32 -0.38 5.61
N SER A 331 8.26 -0.62 4.69
CA SER A 331 9.51 -1.30 5.09
C SER A 331 10.33 -0.41 6.02
N LYS A 332 10.33 -0.71 7.33
CA LYS A 332 10.93 0.11 8.41
C LYS A 332 12.45 0.00 8.54
N VAL A 333 13.06 -1.07 8.01
CA VAL A 333 14.47 -1.41 8.23
C VAL A 333 15.18 -1.49 6.89
N THR A 334 16.20 -0.65 6.73
CA THR A 334 17.12 -0.75 5.59
C THR A 334 18.17 -1.79 5.92
N MET A 335 18.22 -2.85 5.11
CA MET A 335 19.13 -3.98 5.29
C MET A 335 20.23 -3.98 4.24
N LYS A 336 21.50 -4.05 4.66
CA LYS A 336 22.67 -4.12 3.77
C LYS A 336 23.65 -5.19 4.26
N TYR A 337 23.79 -6.28 3.48
CA TYR A 337 24.68 -7.42 3.81
C TYR A 337 25.56 -7.84 2.61
N PRO A 338 26.51 -7.00 2.14
CA PRO A 338 27.51 -7.42 1.15
C PRO A 338 28.16 -8.74 1.56
N SER A 339 28.35 -9.63 0.58
CA SER A 339 28.89 -10.96 0.79
C SER A 339 30.00 -11.24 -0.22
N VAL A 340 31.15 -11.72 0.27
CA VAL A 340 32.29 -12.12 -0.56
C VAL A 340 32.60 -13.59 -0.34
N TYR A 341 32.83 -14.30 -1.45
CA TYR A 341 33.20 -15.72 -1.46
C TYR A 341 34.61 -15.84 -2.03
N LEU A 342 35.56 -16.26 -1.19
CA LEU A 342 36.97 -16.40 -1.52
C LEU A 342 37.22 -17.84 -1.99
N LEU A 343 37.00 -18.05 -3.28
CA LEU A 343 37.03 -19.37 -3.93
C LEU A 343 38.43 -19.80 -4.42
N GLY A 344 39.33 -18.84 -4.63
CA GLY A 344 40.68 -19.08 -5.14
C GLY A 344 41.74 -19.02 -4.05
N ARG A 345 42.80 -19.82 -4.19
CA ARG A 345 43.95 -19.77 -3.29
C ARG A 345 44.57 -18.37 -3.31
N GLY A 346 44.86 -17.80 -2.14
CA GLY A 346 45.46 -16.45 -2.06
C GLY A 346 44.47 -15.28 -2.28
N ALA A 347 43.17 -15.54 -2.47
CA ALA A 347 42.20 -14.50 -2.71
C ALA A 347 42.08 -13.52 -1.53
N LYS A 348 41.81 -12.25 -1.85
CA LYS A 348 41.69 -11.17 -0.87
C LYS A 348 40.36 -10.43 -1.04
N ALA A 349 39.76 -10.03 0.07
CA ALA A 349 38.57 -9.19 0.08
C ALA A 349 38.71 -8.05 1.08
N ASP A 350 38.20 -6.89 0.70
CA ASP A 350 38.04 -5.73 1.59
C ASP A 350 36.59 -5.25 1.47
N ILE A 351 35.88 -5.22 2.60
CA ILE A 351 34.50 -4.74 2.68
C ILE A 351 34.49 -3.53 3.59
N LEU A 352 34.11 -2.40 3.02
CA LEU A 352 33.90 -1.17 3.76
C LEU A 352 32.41 -0.82 3.74
N SER A 353 31.83 -0.66 4.93
CA SER A 353 30.42 -0.31 5.09
C SER A 353 30.28 0.92 5.98
N VAL A 354 29.40 1.84 5.57
CA VAL A 354 28.99 3.01 6.33
C VAL A 354 27.48 3.00 6.49
N ALA A 355 27.00 3.42 7.65
CA ALA A 355 25.59 3.65 7.94
C ALA A 355 25.39 4.93 8.75
N PHE A 356 24.33 5.68 8.44
CA PHE A 356 23.87 6.81 9.23
C PHE A 356 22.39 6.57 9.58
N ALA A 357 22.03 6.68 10.85
CA ALA A 357 20.64 6.55 11.30
C ALA A 357 20.21 7.80 12.06
N GLY A 358 19.26 8.53 11.47
CA GLY A 358 18.59 9.66 12.09
C GLY A 358 17.27 9.28 12.78
N ARG A 359 16.45 10.29 13.10
CA ARG A 359 15.16 10.14 13.78
C ARG A 359 14.28 9.06 13.13
N GLY A 360 13.90 8.07 13.93
CA GLY A 360 12.96 7.01 13.53
C GLY A 360 13.53 5.98 12.55
N GLN A 361 14.82 6.08 12.17
CA GLN A 361 15.46 5.16 11.24
C GLN A 361 16.10 3.97 11.96
N HIS A 362 16.03 2.81 11.31
CA HIS A 362 16.80 1.62 11.69
C HIS A 362 17.61 1.11 10.48
N GLN A 363 18.93 1.25 10.57
CA GLN A 363 19.88 0.73 9.60
C GLN A 363 20.46 -0.60 10.09
N ASP A 364 20.02 -1.73 9.54
CA ASP A 364 20.54 -3.06 9.85
C ASP A 364 21.56 -3.47 8.79
N THR A 365 22.82 -3.13 9.04
CA THR A 365 23.93 -3.36 8.12
C THR A 365 24.76 -4.56 8.55
N GLY A 366 25.72 -4.95 7.72
CA GLY A 366 26.58 -6.08 8.01
C GLY A 366 27.44 -6.47 6.82
N ALA A 367 28.13 -7.60 6.96
CA ALA A 367 28.95 -8.15 5.91
C ALA A 367 29.15 -9.66 6.12
N LYS A 368 29.36 -10.38 5.02
CA LYS A 368 29.69 -11.81 5.05
C LYS A 368 31.00 -12.06 4.31
N ALA A 369 31.94 -12.71 4.97
CA ALA A 369 33.16 -13.23 4.35
C ALA A 369 33.15 -14.76 4.44
N VAL A 370 33.21 -15.42 3.29
CA VAL A 370 33.18 -16.88 3.18
C VAL A 370 34.48 -17.35 2.54
N HIS A 371 35.33 -18.00 3.32
CA HIS A 371 36.63 -18.55 2.89
C HIS A 371 36.46 -20.01 2.50
N LEU A 372 36.67 -20.31 1.22
CA LEU A 372 36.54 -21.65 0.65
C LEU A 372 37.85 -22.18 0.08
N ALA A 373 38.93 -21.39 0.13
CA ALA A 373 40.26 -21.76 -0.35
C ALA A 373 41.38 -21.38 0.63
N PRO A 374 42.54 -22.07 0.58
CA PRO A 374 43.70 -21.76 1.43
C PRO A 374 44.32 -20.39 1.14
N ASP A 375 45.08 -19.87 2.11
CA ASP A 375 45.88 -18.64 2.03
C ASP A 375 45.03 -17.37 1.77
N THR A 376 43.75 -17.37 2.12
CA THR A 376 42.84 -16.26 1.82
C THR A 376 42.81 -15.20 2.92
N THR A 377 42.58 -13.94 2.55
CA THR A 377 42.51 -12.81 3.50
C THR A 377 41.23 -12.00 3.33
N SER A 378 40.56 -11.64 4.42
CA SER A 378 39.44 -10.69 4.41
C SER A 378 39.61 -9.59 5.44
N ARG A 379 39.24 -8.37 5.06
CA ARG A 379 39.09 -7.24 5.98
C ARG A 379 37.67 -6.70 5.87
N ILE A 380 36.99 -6.57 7.00
CA ILE A 380 35.66 -5.94 7.08
C ILE A 380 35.77 -4.75 8.01
N THR A 381 35.48 -3.56 7.50
CA THR A 381 35.39 -2.34 8.30
C THR A 381 33.97 -1.80 8.19
N SER A 382 33.26 -1.70 9.31
CA SER A 382 31.91 -1.15 9.39
C SER A 382 31.91 0.07 10.29
N LYS A 383 31.52 1.22 9.75
CA LYS A 383 31.34 2.47 10.49
C LYS A 383 29.87 2.84 10.56
N SER A 384 29.40 3.28 11.72
CA SER A 384 28.02 3.71 11.89
C SER A 384 27.91 4.98 12.72
N VAL A 385 26.96 5.85 12.37
CA VAL A 385 26.65 7.08 13.10
C VAL A 385 25.17 7.07 13.46
N CYS A 386 24.84 7.39 14.72
CA CYS A 386 23.46 7.42 15.21
C CYS A 386 23.12 8.79 15.81
N LYS A 387 21.97 9.34 15.42
CA LYS A 387 21.47 10.66 15.84
C LYS A 387 19.95 10.65 15.98
N ASP A 388 19.42 11.54 16.81
CA ASP A 388 18.01 11.83 17.05
C ASP A 388 17.17 10.59 17.40
N GLY A 389 17.76 9.65 18.14
CA GLY A 389 17.14 8.37 18.52
C GLY A 389 17.19 7.30 17.41
N GLY A 390 18.03 7.52 16.41
CA GLY A 390 18.31 6.56 15.35
C GLY A 390 18.98 5.28 15.86
N ARG A 391 18.71 4.17 15.16
CA ARG A 391 19.27 2.87 15.50
C ARG A 391 20.11 2.31 14.37
N THR A 392 21.32 1.87 14.68
CA THR A 392 22.13 1.06 13.76
C THR A 392 22.30 -0.35 14.29
N SER A 393 22.55 -1.29 13.39
CA SER A 393 22.96 -2.64 13.75
C SER A 393 24.02 -3.13 12.78
N TYR A 394 24.97 -3.92 13.28
CA TYR A 394 25.92 -4.68 12.48
C TYR A 394 25.67 -6.17 12.63
N ARG A 395 25.54 -6.90 11.51
CA ARG A 395 25.48 -8.38 11.47
C ARG A 395 26.63 -8.93 10.64
N GLY A 396 27.55 -9.63 11.31
CA GLY A 396 28.70 -10.25 10.65
C GLY A 396 28.50 -11.74 10.46
N LEU A 397 28.91 -12.28 9.31
CA LEU A 397 29.23 -13.70 9.14
C LEU A 397 30.67 -13.85 8.67
N LEU A 398 31.50 -14.52 9.46
CA LEU A 398 32.77 -15.07 9.00
C LEU A 398 32.61 -16.58 8.91
N HIS A 399 32.73 -17.16 7.71
CA HIS A 399 32.73 -18.60 7.50
C HIS A 399 34.08 -19.04 6.94
N VAL A 400 34.71 -20.03 7.56
CA VAL A 400 35.90 -20.72 7.05
C VAL A 400 35.57 -22.19 6.88
N ALA A 401 35.59 -22.66 5.63
CA ALA A 401 35.31 -24.05 5.31
C ALA A 401 36.50 -24.95 5.61
N LYS A 402 36.21 -26.22 5.89
CA LYS A 402 37.22 -27.27 6.01
C LYS A 402 38.02 -27.36 4.71
N GLY A 403 39.35 -27.35 4.81
CA GLY A 403 40.30 -27.27 3.71
C GLY A 403 40.84 -25.86 3.43
N ALA A 404 40.21 -24.79 3.94
CA ALA A 404 40.65 -23.41 3.77
C ALA A 404 41.74 -23.04 4.80
N LYS A 405 42.92 -23.61 4.61
CA LYS A 405 44.06 -23.44 5.52
C LYS A 405 44.68 -22.04 5.49
N ARG A 406 45.26 -21.61 6.61
CA ARG A 406 46.02 -20.34 6.78
C ARG A 406 45.21 -19.10 6.43
N VAL A 407 43.94 -19.08 6.84
CA VAL A 407 43.04 -17.95 6.63
C VAL A 407 43.37 -16.80 7.60
N LYS A 408 43.30 -15.57 7.10
CA LYS A 408 43.41 -14.36 7.91
C LYS A 408 42.16 -13.49 7.72
N SER A 409 41.45 -13.20 8.80
CA SER A 409 40.26 -12.35 8.75
C SER A 409 40.29 -11.31 9.87
N SER A 410 40.00 -10.05 9.53
CA SER A 410 39.82 -8.98 10.50
C SER A 410 38.48 -8.28 10.28
N VAL A 411 37.74 -8.10 11.36
CA VAL A 411 36.46 -7.39 11.40
C VAL A 411 36.59 -6.25 12.40
N ARG A 412 36.31 -5.02 11.96
CA ARG A 412 36.27 -3.82 12.79
C ARG A 412 34.91 -3.15 12.67
N CYS A 413 34.24 -2.93 13.80
CA CYS A 413 32.95 -2.26 13.88
C CYS A 413 33.09 -1.02 14.75
N ASP A 414 33.09 0.16 14.13
CA ASP A 414 33.12 1.43 14.85
C ASP A 414 31.72 2.07 14.82
N ALA A 415 31.23 2.51 15.96
CA ALA A 415 29.99 3.26 16.06
C ALA A 415 30.22 4.60 16.76
N LEU A 416 29.61 5.66 16.24
CA LEU A 416 29.59 6.99 16.84
C LEU A 416 28.14 7.34 17.20
N ILE A 417 27.88 7.57 18.48
CA ILE A 417 26.58 7.97 19.01
C ILE A 417 26.63 9.47 19.31
N LEU A 418 25.70 10.23 18.74
CA LEU A 418 25.65 11.70 18.85
C LEU A 418 24.74 12.22 19.98
N ASP A 419 23.95 11.35 20.61
CA ASP A 419 23.02 11.71 21.69
C ASP A 419 22.75 10.53 22.65
N ASP A 420 22.03 10.77 23.73
CA ASP A 420 21.77 9.74 24.76
C ASP A 420 20.60 8.80 24.45
N ILE A 421 19.81 9.07 23.41
CA ILE A 421 18.62 8.29 23.07
C ILE A 421 18.87 7.29 21.93
N SER A 422 19.96 7.46 21.19
CA SER A 422 20.37 6.63 20.08
C SER A 422 21.05 5.35 20.53
N ARG A 423 21.05 4.33 19.66
CA ARG A 423 21.56 3.00 19.99
C ARG A 423 22.21 2.30 18.80
N THR A 424 23.27 1.56 19.07
CA THR A 424 23.87 0.60 18.13
C THR A 424 23.88 -0.81 18.73
N ASP A 425 23.78 -1.84 17.89
CA ASP A 425 23.87 -3.24 18.29
C ASP A 425 24.80 -4.01 17.33
N THR A 426 25.69 -4.86 17.85
CA THR A 426 26.62 -5.66 17.05
C THR A 426 26.35 -7.15 17.28
N TYR A 427 26.10 -7.89 16.20
CA TYR A 427 25.80 -9.32 16.20
C TYR A 427 26.83 -10.07 15.35
N PRO A 428 28.00 -10.43 15.92
CA PRO A 428 29.00 -11.22 15.23
C PRO A 428 28.62 -12.71 15.18
N TYR A 429 28.90 -13.37 14.06
CA TYR A 429 28.81 -14.82 13.94
C TYR A 429 30.03 -15.35 13.19
N ASN A 430 30.80 -16.21 13.85
CA ASN A 430 32.00 -16.82 13.29
C ASN A 430 31.81 -18.35 13.27
N ASP A 431 31.95 -18.94 12.09
CA ASP A 431 31.87 -20.38 11.83
C ASP A 431 33.19 -20.82 11.19
N ILE A 432 34.12 -21.30 12.02
CA ILE A 432 35.50 -21.60 11.63
C ILE A 432 35.71 -23.11 11.73
N ASN A 433 35.87 -23.76 10.57
CA ASN A 433 36.08 -25.21 10.47
C ASN A 433 37.55 -25.57 10.18
N GLU A 434 38.49 -24.65 10.45
CA GLU A 434 39.93 -24.87 10.32
C GLU A 434 40.73 -24.31 11.49
N GLU A 435 41.68 -25.11 11.99
CA GLU A 435 42.46 -24.83 13.19
C GLU A 435 43.54 -23.76 12.98
N ASP A 436 44.03 -23.61 11.75
CA ASP A 436 45.11 -22.66 11.40
C ASP A 436 44.58 -21.29 10.94
N THR A 437 43.38 -20.92 11.39
CA THR A 437 42.72 -19.64 11.08
C THR A 437 43.09 -18.56 12.10
N THR A 438 43.50 -17.38 11.60
CA THR A 438 43.60 -16.16 12.42
C THR A 438 42.39 -15.27 12.17
N ALA A 439 41.54 -15.11 13.17
CA ALA A 439 40.35 -14.25 13.10
C ALA A 439 40.36 -13.21 14.23
N THR A 440 40.18 -11.94 13.89
CA THR A 440 40.06 -10.84 14.86
C THR A 440 38.73 -10.11 14.68
N HIS A 441 38.04 -9.82 15.78
CA HIS A 441 36.86 -8.95 15.80
C HIS A 441 37.08 -7.84 16.83
N GLU A 442 36.99 -6.60 16.37
CA GLU A 442 37.08 -5.39 17.19
C GLU A 442 35.77 -4.61 17.05
N ALA A 443 35.17 -4.20 18.17
CA ALA A 443 33.96 -3.39 18.18
C ALA A 443 34.09 -2.25 19.19
N THR A 444 33.98 -1.02 18.70
CA THR A 444 34.17 0.20 19.49
C THR A 444 32.95 1.10 19.36
N VAL A 445 32.42 1.57 20.48
CA VAL A 445 31.34 2.57 20.51
C VAL A 445 31.89 3.84 21.14
N GLY A 446 31.99 4.90 20.35
CA GLY A 446 32.31 6.24 20.80
C GLY A 446 31.05 7.06 21.02
N LYS A 447 31.02 7.83 22.10
CA LYS A 447 30.13 8.99 22.25
C LYS A 447 30.94 10.25 21.99
N ILE A 448 30.29 11.32 21.54
CA ILE A 448 30.95 12.63 21.48
C ILE A 448 31.15 13.13 22.91
N GLY A 449 32.42 13.36 23.27
CA GLY A 449 32.76 13.95 24.55
C GLY A 449 32.48 15.45 24.56
N GLU A 450 31.85 15.95 25.63
CA GLU A 450 31.58 17.39 25.81
C GLU A 450 32.86 18.22 25.70
N GLU A 451 34.01 17.69 26.14
CA GLU A 451 35.31 18.36 26.01
C GLU A 451 35.75 18.58 24.55
N GLN A 452 35.53 17.60 23.66
CA GLN A 452 35.87 17.74 22.23
C GLN A 452 34.99 18.78 21.55
N LEU A 453 33.69 18.76 21.88
CA LEU A 453 32.72 19.72 21.37
C LEU A 453 33.04 21.13 21.89
N PHE A 454 33.30 21.27 23.19
CA PHE A 454 33.71 22.52 23.83
C PHE A 454 35.02 23.06 23.25
N TYR A 455 36.02 22.21 23.03
CA TYR A 455 37.28 22.62 22.41
C TYR A 455 37.08 23.20 21.01
N LEU A 456 36.29 22.53 20.16
CA LEU A 456 35.98 23.02 18.81
C LEU A 456 35.16 24.32 18.85
N MET A 457 34.19 24.41 19.76
CA MET A 457 33.40 25.64 19.96
C MET A 457 34.25 26.81 20.47
N SER A 458 35.22 26.55 21.35
CA SER A 458 36.17 27.57 21.82
C SER A 458 37.06 28.13 20.71
N ARG A 459 37.20 27.41 19.58
CA ARG A 459 37.88 27.86 18.36
C ARG A 459 36.98 28.63 17.41
N GLY A 460 35.75 28.97 17.83
CA GLY A 460 34.80 29.79 17.07
C GLY A 460 33.87 28.99 16.15
N LEU A 461 33.86 27.66 16.23
CA LEU A 461 32.89 26.84 15.51
C LEU A 461 31.55 26.83 16.26
N THR A 462 30.45 26.85 15.53
CA THR A 462 29.14 26.54 16.11
C THR A 462 29.11 25.07 16.54
N GLU A 463 28.21 24.73 17.47
CA GLU A 463 28.01 23.35 17.90
C GLU A 463 27.76 22.40 16.72
N GLN A 464 26.98 22.86 15.74
CA GLN A 464 26.64 22.09 14.55
C GLN A 464 27.83 21.90 13.61
N GLU A 465 28.66 22.93 13.42
CA GLU A 465 29.91 22.81 12.66
C GLU A 465 30.92 21.89 13.35
N ALA A 466 31.00 21.96 14.69
CA ALA A 466 31.86 21.09 15.48
C ALA A 466 31.41 19.62 15.38
N LEU A 467 30.11 19.34 15.49
CA LEU A 467 29.54 17.99 15.30
C LEU A 467 29.82 17.45 13.88
N ASN A 468 29.62 18.29 12.85
CA ASN A 468 29.92 17.91 11.46
C ASN A 468 31.39 17.54 11.29
N MET A 469 32.30 18.33 11.85
CA MET A 469 33.74 18.08 11.76
C MET A 469 34.13 16.76 12.42
N ILE A 470 33.55 16.44 13.58
CA ILE A 470 33.78 15.17 14.28
C ILE A 470 33.27 13.99 13.44
N VAL A 471 32.05 14.08 12.91
CA VAL A 471 31.45 13.02 12.08
C VAL A 471 32.24 12.80 10.79
N LEU A 472 32.66 13.87 10.11
CA LEU A 472 33.49 13.78 8.89
C LEU A 472 34.86 13.18 9.20
N GLY A 473 35.50 13.57 10.31
CA GLY A 473 36.75 12.96 10.77
C GLY A 473 36.60 11.46 11.06
N PHE A 474 35.47 11.05 11.65
CA PHE A 474 35.16 9.64 11.91
C PHE A 474 34.98 8.83 10.61
N LEU A 475 34.39 9.44 9.58
CA LEU A 475 34.12 8.84 8.28
C LEU A 475 35.28 9.00 7.27
N GLU A 476 36.34 9.71 7.62
CA GLU A 476 37.51 9.99 6.77
C GLU A 476 38.13 8.75 6.09
N PRO A 477 38.25 7.58 6.77
CA PRO A 477 38.76 6.38 6.11
C PRO A 477 37.91 5.91 4.93
N PHE A 478 36.60 6.19 4.94
CA PHE A 478 35.70 5.87 3.84
C PHE A 478 35.84 6.86 2.70
N THR A 479 35.84 8.16 3.01
CA THR A 479 35.93 9.20 1.99
C THR A 479 37.23 9.10 1.18
N LYS A 480 38.34 8.69 1.82
CA LYS A 480 39.62 8.40 1.14
C LYS A 480 39.58 7.25 0.13
N THR A 481 38.61 6.34 0.23
CA THR A 481 38.46 5.23 -0.75
C THR A 481 37.62 5.61 -1.96
N LEU A 482 36.91 6.74 -1.89
CA LEU A 482 36.04 7.18 -2.96
C LEU A 482 36.82 8.04 -3.97
N PRO A 483 36.49 7.96 -5.26
CA PRO A 483 36.88 8.97 -6.24
C PRO A 483 36.47 10.37 -5.77
N MET A 484 37.27 11.38 -6.14
CA MET A 484 37.13 12.74 -5.60
C MET A 484 35.73 13.33 -5.80
N GLU A 485 35.11 13.06 -6.95
CA GLU A 485 33.73 13.49 -7.26
C GLU A 485 32.70 12.92 -6.26
N TYR A 486 32.81 11.64 -5.90
CA TYR A 486 31.91 11.01 -4.92
C TYR A 486 32.22 11.41 -3.48
N ALA A 487 33.48 11.70 -3.16
CA ALA A 487 33.85 12.17 -1.84
C ALA A 487 33.22 13.54 -1.53
N VAL A 488 33.19 14.45 -2.51
CA VAL A 488 32.53 15.77 -2.38
C VAL A 488 31.03 15.61 -2.14
N GLU A 489 30.34 14.79 -2.95
CA GLU A 489 28.91 14.53 -2.78
C GLU A 489 28.59 13.84 -1.45
N PHE A 490 29.44 12.91 -1.02
CA PHE A 490 29.29 12.24 0.26
C PHE A 490 29.38 13.23 1.44
N ASN A 491 30.36 14.14 1.43
CA ASN A 491 30.48 15.14 2.48
C ASN A 491 29.23 16.04 2.53
N ARG A 492 28.71 16.43 1.38
CA ARG A 492 27.48 17.24 1.29
C ARG A 492 26.24 16.50 1.80
N LEU A 493 26.13 15.20 1.53
CA LEU A 493 25.05 14.35 2.06
C LEU A 493 25.11 14.26 3.59
N ILE A 494 26.31 14.10 4.16
CA ILE A 494 26.49 14.06 5.62
C ILE A 494 26.10 15.41 6.25
N GLU A 495 26.51 16.53 5.65
CA GLU A 495 26.10 17.87 6.12
C GLU A 495 24.57 18.07 6.08
N LEU A 496 23.90 17.57 5.04
CA LEU A 496 22.44 17.61 4.93
C LEU A 496 21.75 16.81 6.05
N GLU A 497 22.19 15.57 6.29
CA GLU A 497 21.67 14.71 7.36
C GLU A 497 21.89 15.32 8.76
N MET A 498 22.98 16.07 8.92
CA MET A 498 23.32 16.74 10.17
C MET A 498 22.56 18.06 10.39
N SER A 499 22.22 18.78 9.33
CA SER A 499 21.48 20.05 9.38
C SER A 499 19.97 19.89 9.61
N GLY A 500 19.43 18.68 9.50
CA GLY A 500 17.99 18.43 9.62
C GLY A 500 17.18 18.99 8.44
N SER A 501 17.85 19.37 7.36
CA SER A 501 17.23 19.90 6.15
C SER A 501 16.76 18.73 5.28
N VAL A 502 15.51 18.32 5.48
CA VAL A 502 14.79 17.42 4.57
C VAL A 502 14.75 18.10 3.20
N GLY A 503 15.55 17.60 2.26
CA GLY A 503 15.38 17.89 0.83
C GLY A 503 14.14 17.21 0.26
#